data_AF-A0A669DRN0-F1
#
_entry.id   AF-A0A669DRN0-F1
#
_cell.length_a   1.000
_cell.length_b   1.000
_cell.length_c   1.000
_cell.angle_alpha   90.00
_cell.angle_beta   90.00
_cell.angle_gamma   90.00
#
_symmetry.space_group_name_H-M   'P 1'
#
loop_
_entity.id
_entity.type
_entity.pdbx_description
1 polymer ?
#
loop_
_entity_poly.entity_id
_entity_poly.type
_entity_poly.pdbx_seq_one_letter_code
_entity_poly.pdbx_strand_id
1 'polypeptide(L)'
;SYGSSSKTGNNKYLLCSEDAEETLYELGFGCEEPQVTVRIPPRFFTFPSQAQGINFRLFLDSQIRRIREEDPSLSLASKTI
;
A
#
# COMPACT_ATOMS: atom_id res chain seq x y z
N SER A 1 29.10 -38.47 39.00
CA SER A 1 30.23 -37.52 39.03
C SER A 1 29.85 -36.24 38.34
N TYR A 2 30.28 -35.15 38.97
CA TYR A 2 30.17 -33.76 38.54
C TYR A 2 30.85 -33.48 37.18
N GLY A 3 30.38 -32.43 36.51
CA GLY A 3 31.10 -31.71 35.44
C GLY A 3 30.42 -31.89 34.07
N SER A 4 30.17 -30.87 33.25
CA SER A 4 30.62 -29.49 33.30
C SER A 4 29.73 -28.60 32.43
N SER A 5 29.47 -27.41 32.98
CA SER A 5 29.33 -26.11 32.33
C SER A 5 29.26 -26.05 30.79
N SER A 6 28.18 -25.46 30.29
CA SER A 6 28.31 -24.35 29.33
C SER A 6 27.12 -23.40 29.49
N LYS A 7 27.25 -22.51 30.48
CA LYS A 7 26.50 -21.25 30.56
C LYS A 7 27.03 -20.30 29.48
N THR A 8 26.65 -20.50 28.23
CA THR A 8 26.83 -19.44 27.22
C THR A 8 25.76 -19.59 26.16
N GLY A 9 24.65 -18.86 26.32
CA GLY A 9 23.59 -18.86 25.32
C GLY A 9 22.32 -18.10 25.69
N ASN A 10 22.20 -17.65 26.94
CA ASN A 10 20.95 -17.07 27.44
C ASN A 10 20.81 -15.56 27.21
N ASN A 11 21.54 -14.97 26.27
CA ASN A 11 21.44 -13.53 25.99
C ASN A 11 21.11 -13.21 24.53
N LYS A 12 20.47 -14.13 23.79
CA LYS A 12 20.02 -13.85 22.41
C LYS A 12 18.51 -13.94 22.20
N TYR A 13 17.76 -14.36 23.21
CA TYR A 13 16.30 -14.53 23.12
C TYR A 13 15.53 -13.43 23.87
N LEU A 14 16.22 -12.56 24.60
CA LEU A 14 15.63 -11.41 25.30
C LEU A 14 15.62 -10.12 24.46
N LEU A 15 16.25 -10.12 23.27
CA LEU A 15 16.36 -8.93 22.43
C LEU A 15 15.35 -8.89 21.26
N CYS A 16 14.48 -9.90 21.12
CA CYS A 16 13.57 -10.03 19.98
C CYS A 16 12.13 -10.34 20.39
N SER A 17 11.74 -9.87 21.57
CA SER A 17 10.33 -9.84 21.97
C SER A 17 9.94 -8.39 22.22
N GLU A 18 10.19 -7.53 21.23
CA GLU A 18 9.40 -6.30 21.15
C GLU A 18 7.94 -6.76 20.98
N ASP A 19 7.09 -6.36 21.92
CA ASP A 19 5.67 -6.67 21.85
C ASP A 19 5.14 -6.03 20.55
N ALA A 20 4.52 -6.85 19.72
CA ALA A 20 3.97 -6.38 18.46
C ALA A 20 2.90 -5.30 18.71
N GLU A 21 2.17 -5.38 19.81
CA GLU A 21 1.18 -4.37 20.19
C GLU A 21 1.85 -3.02 20.51
N GLU A 22 2.91 -3.03 21.30
CA GLU A 22 3.69 -1.83 21.66
C GLU A 22 4.33 -1.19 20.41
N THR A 23 4.95 -2.01 19.56
CA THR A 23 5.56 -1.56 18.31
C THR A 23 4.52 -0.91 17.39
N LEU A 24 3.35 -1.52 17.25
CA LEU A 24 2.27 -0.98 16.44
C LEU A 24 1.72 0.32 17.02
N TYR A 25 1.59 0.40 18.34
CA TYR A 25 1.14 1.62 19.01
C TYR A 25 2.13 2.79 18.81
N GLU A 26 3.43 2.55 18.96
CA GLU A 26 4.47 3.56 18.69
C GLU A 26 4.51 4.03 17.23
N LEU A 27 4.16 3.14 16.28
CA LEU A 27 3.99 3.47 14.87
C LEU A 27 2.69 4.24 14.56
N GLY A 28 1.86 4.49 15.57
CA GLY A 28 0.60 5.23 15.44
C GLY A 28 -0.60 4.39 15.00
N PHE A 29 -0.50 3.05 15.04
CA PHE A 29 -1.65 2.17 14.84
C PHE A 29 -2.54 2.17 16.09
N GLY A 30 -3.85 2.04 15.91
CA GLY A 30 -4.82 2.00 17.01
C GLY A 30 -5.11 3.37 17.65
N CYS A 31 -4.43 4.44 17.23
CA CYS A 31 -4.83 5.80 17.56
C CYS A 31 -6.19 6.14 16.92
N GLU A 32 -6.97 7.00 17.59
CA GLU A 32 -8.20 7.52 17.03
C GLU A 32 -7.88 8.34 15.76
N GLU A 33 -8.45 7.93 14.62
CA GLU A 33 -8.23 8.61 13.34
C GLU A 33 -8.61 10.09 13.49
N PRO A 34 -7.70 11.04 13.20
CA PRO A 34 -8.04 12.45 13.23
C PRO A 34 -9.21 12.70 12.30
N GLN A 35 -10.20 13.49 12.74
CA GLN A 35 -11.37 13.83 11.94
C GLN A 35 -10.98 14.22 10.51
N VAL A 36 -11.19 13.33 9.54
CA VAL A 36 -10.61 13.45 8.19
C VAL A 36 -11.11 14.73 7.50
N THR A 37 -12.29 15.19 7.90
CA THR A 37 -12.96 16.41 7.43
C THR A 37 -12.20 17.69 7.77
N VAL A 38 -11.40 17.74 8.86
CA VAL A 38 -10.63 18.95 9.20
C VAL A 38 -9.45 19.20 8.26
N ARG A 39 -9.02 18.17 7.52
CA ARG A 39 -7.94 18.27 6.53
C ARG A 39 -8.44 18.67 5.15
N ILE A 40 -9.76 18.75 4.92
CA ILE A 40 -10.31 19.11 3.61
C ILE A 40 -10.15 20.62 3.41
N PRO A 41 -9.36 21.07 2.41
CA PRO A 41 -9.23 22.49 2.14
C PRO A 41 -10.59 23.15 1.87
N PRO A 42 -10.88 24.33 2.47
CA PRO A 42 -12.19 25.00 2.34
C PRO A 42 -12.68 25.19 0.90
N ARG A 43 -11.74 25.36 -0.04
CA ARG A 43 -12.03 25.52 -1.48
C ARG A 43 -12.84 24.38 -2.08
N PHE A 44 -12.77 23.17 -1.54
CA PHE A 44 -13.54 22.03 -2.07
C PHE A 44 -15.01 22.05 -1.62
N PHE A 45 -15.37 22.81 -0.58
CA PHE A 45 -16.76 23.02 -0.20
C PHE A 45 -17.42 24.15 -1.00
N THR A 46 -16.64 25.13 -1.42
CA THR A 46 -17.13 26.30 -2.19
C THR A 46 -17.12 26.06 -3.70
N PHE A 47 -16.21 25.22 -4.20
CA PHE A 47 -16.05 24.96 -5.62
C PHE A 47 -16.15 23.44 -5.90
N PRO A 48 -17.34 22.93 -6.24
CA PRO A 48 -17.48 21.53 -6.61
C PRO A 48 -16.66 21.23 -7.87
N SER A 49 -16.14 20.01 -7.94
CA SER A 49 -15.40 19.53 -9.12
C SER A 49 -16.28 19.64 -10.37
N GLN A 50 -15.75 20.26 -11.42
CA GLN A 50 -16.37 20.32 -12.74
C GLN A 50 -15.89 19.19 -13.67
N ALA A 51 -15.07 18.26 -13.15
CA ALA A 51 -14.58 17.15 -13.93
C ALA A 51 -15.74 16.24 -14.34
N GLN A 52 -15.98 16.11 -15.65
CA GLN A 52 -17.05 15.31 -16.24
C GLN A 52 -16.68 13.81 -16.38
N GLY A 53 -15.61 13.38 -15.71
CA GLY A 53 -14.98 12.08 -15.93
C GLY A 53 -14.28 11.99 -17.30
N ILE A 54 -13.89 10.77 -17.68
CA ILE A 54 -13.33 10.47 -18.99
C ILE A 54 -14.33 9.67 -19.81
N ASN A 55 -14.32 9.85 -21.13
CA ASN A 55 -15.01 8.93 -22.00
C ASN A 55 -14.27 7.59 -21.99
N PHE A 56 -14.82 6.61 -21.25
CA PHE A 56 -14.15 5.34 -21.01
C PHE A 56 -13.89 4.55 -22.31
N ARG A 57 -14.81 4.64 -23.28
CA ARG A 57 -14.63 4.02 -24.59
C ARG A 57 -13.45 4.63 -25.34
N LEU A 58 -13.38 5.96 -25.41
CA LEU A 58 -12.27 6.67 -26.05
C LEU A 58 -10.92 6.34 -25.37
N PHE A 59 -10.92 6.25 -24.04
CA PHE A 59 -9.73 5.86 -23.28
C PHE A 59 -9.26 4.44 -23.66
N LEU A 60 -10.15 3.44 -23.62
CA LEU A 60 -9.81 2.06 -23.98
C LEU A 60 -9.33 1.93 -25.43
N ASP A 61 -10.01 2.57 -26.37
CA ASP A 61 -9.62 2.58 -27.78
C ASP A 61 -8.21 3.17 -27.95
N SER A 62 -7.91 4.25 -27.22
CA SER A 62 -6.58 4.87 -27.21
C SER A 62 -5.51 3.97 -26.60
N GLN A 63 -5.83 3.24 -25.52
CA GLN A 63 -4.90 2.30 -24.88
C GLN A 63 -4.59 1.11 -25.79
N ILE A 64 -5.61 0.53 -26.45
CA ILE A 64 -5.43 -0.58 -27.40
C ILE A 64 -4.54 -0.15 -28.57
N ARG A 65 -4.76 1.07 -29.10
CA ARG A 65 -3.93 1.59 -30.18
C ARG A 65 -2.48 1.75 -29.75
N ARG A 66 -2.24 2.34 -28.58
CA ARG A 66 -0.89 2.52 -28.02
C ARG A 66 -0.17 1.19 -27.83
N ILE A 67 -0.84 0.18 -27.26
CA ILE A 67 -0.26 -1.16 -27.09
C ILE A 67 0.13 -1.77 -28.44
N ARG A 68 -0.71 -1.62 -29.47
CA ARG A 68 -0.39 -2.14 -30.82
C ARG A 68 0.82 -1.45 -31.45
N GLU A 69 0.99 -0.16 -31.21
CA GLU A 69 2.09 0.64 -31.76
C GLU A 69 3.40 0.41 -31.00
N GLU A 70 3.35 0.31 -29.68
CA GLU A 70 4.52 0.22 -28.81
C GLU A 70 4.97 -1.23 -28.53
N ASP A 71 4.04 -2.18 -28.41
CA ASP A 71 4.35 -3.59 -28.17
C ASP A 71 3.32 -4.54 -28.83
N PRO A 72 3.55 -4.92 -30.10
CA PRO A 72 2.66 -5.80 -30.84
C PRO A 72 2.41 -7.18 -30.19
N SER A 73 3.34 -7.64 -29.34
CA SER A 73 3.25 -8.95 -28.68
C SER A 73 2.16 -8.99 -27.60
N LEU A 74 1.93 -7.86 -26.92
CA LEU A 74 0.86 -7.71 -25.93
C LEU A 74 -0.53 -7.58 -26.57
N SER A 75 -0.61 -7.19 -27.85
CA SER A 75 -1.89 -7.13 -28.57
C SER A 75 -2.50 -8.51 -28.84
N LEU A 76 -1.71 -9.60 -28.80
CA LEU A 76 -2.18 -10.96 -29.13
C LEU A 76 -2.76 -11.69 -27.91
N ALA A 77 -2.28 -11.38 -26.70
CA ALA A 77 -2.72 -12.04 -25.46
C ALA A 77 -4.21 -11.79 -25.12
N SER A 78 -4.83 -10.73 -25.66
CA SER A 78 -6.25 -10.40 -25.43
C SER A 78 -7.24 -11.24 -26.25
N LYS A 79 -6.78 -12.08 -27.19
CA LYS A 79 -7.65 -12.86 -28.10
C LYS A 79 -7.81 -14.34 -27.72
N THR A 80 -7.21 -14.78 -26.62
CA THR A 80 -7.10 -16.21 -26.28
C THR A 80 -7.79 -16.60 -24.97
N ILE A 81 -8.88 -15.93 -24.61
CA ILE A 81 -9.84 -16.43 -23.59
C ILE A 81 -11.21 -16.52 -24.25
#